data_AF-A0A9E7YYP1-F1
#
_entry.id   AF-A0A9E7YYP1-F1
#
_cell.length_a   1.000
_cell.length_b   1.000
_cell.length_c   1.000
_cell.angle_alpha   90.00
_cell.angle_beta   90.00
_cell.angle_gamma   90.00
#
_symmetry.space_group_name_H-M   'P 1'
#
loop_
_entity.id
_entity.type
_entity.pdbx_description
1 polymer ?
#
loop_
_entity_poly.entity_id
_entity_poly.type
_entity_poly.pdbx_seq_one_letter_code
_entity_poly.pdbx_strand_id
1 'polypeptide(L)'
;MPEVVYSGTYRLTPTADREAVKISLLRPRGTLYWGGAGLDGGYLRPQLEAFQTAGLRHCFVGLTNTGTADYPGLTGTFIDAVRSGLSIRFQDDGEWTISSGMSPEAGQFNLIGYSYGSLLAAQTAWSYARNGHPVDHLVLVGSPIDADFLANLKKHRLIRRVVVIDLRQYGDPIYAGMSETELLAGAPQLAKQFAAGKGEGHFYYAHVVKDSPRRWASLAQQIVAEGLK
;
A
#
# COMPACT_ATOMS: atom_id res chain seq x y z
N MET A 1 22.87 13.07 27.02
CA MET A 1 22.62 14.02 25.91
C MET A 1 21.11 14.24 25.84
N PRO A 2 20.64 15.47 25.57
CA PRO A 2 19.27 15.72 25.09
C PRO A 2 19.21 15.33 23.59
N GLU A 3 18.17 15.49 22.78
CA GLU A 3 16.85 16.16 22.85
C GLU A 3 15.93 15.39 21.83
N VAL A 4 14.63 15.64 21.57
CA VAL A 4 13.70 16.73 21.88
C VAL A 4 12.34 16.14 22.28
N VAL A 5 11.63 16.81 23.21
CA VAL A 5 10.16 16.85 23.23
C VAL A 5 9.78 18.33 23.12
N TYR A 6 8.96 18.71 22.13
CA TYR A 6 8.50 20.09 21.99
C TYR A 6 7.45 20.41 23.06
N SER A 7 7.89 20.76 24.26
CA SER A 7 7.03 21.30 25.32
C SER A 7 6.90 22.81 25.17
N GLY A 8 5.89 23.27 24.43
CA GLY A 8 5.51 24.68 24.39
C GLY A 8 4.67 25.06 25.62
N THR A 9 5.17 25.96 26.47
CA THR A 9 4.35 26.59 27.53
C THR A 9 3.50 27.70 26.92
N TYR A 10 2.42 27.33 26.24
CA TYR A 10 1.45 28.28 25.73
C TYR A 10 0.74 28.95 26.92
N ARG A 11 0.88 30.28 27.07
CA ARG A 11 -0.06 31.07 27.87
C ARG A 11 -1.40 31.10 27.13
N LEU A 12 -2.20 30.06 27.35
CA LEU A 12 -3.60 30.04 26.99
C LEU A 12 -4.32 31.00 27.94
N THR A 13 -4.52 32.25 27.52
CA THR A 13 -5.45 33.16 28.16
C THR A 13 -6.86 32.63 27.91
N PRO A 14 -7.62 32.19 28.94
CA PRO A 14 -8.99 31.74 28.73
C PRO A 14 -9.84 32.96 28.36
N THR A 15 -10.20 33.09 27.09
CA THR A 15 -11.03 34.20 26.60
C THR A 15 -12.53 33.93 26.75
N ALA A 16 -12.92 32.66 26.93
CA ALA A 16 -14.20 32.20 27.44
C ALA A 16 -14.09 30.70 27.80
N ASP A 17 -14.91 30.22 28.73
CA ASP A 17 -15.24 28.79 28.78
C ASP A 17 -15.98 28.43 27.47
N ARG A 18 -15.34 27.59 26.65
CA ARG A 18 -15.93 27.00 25.46
C ARG A 18 -16.11 25.50 25.73
N GLU A 19 -17.23 24.95 25.29
CA GLU A 19 -17.53 23.53 25.46
C GLU A 19 -16.37 22.64 24.98
N ALA A 20 -16.17 21.52 25.67
CA ALA A 20 -15.08 20.60 25.39
C ALA A 20 -15.13 20.12 23.93
N VAL A 21 -14.17 20.58 23.13
CA VAL A 21 -14.07 20.20 21.71
C VAL A 21 -13.80 18.69 21.63
N LYS A 22 -14.81 17.93 21.17
CA LYS A 22 -14.64 16.52 20.81
C LYS A 22 -13.75 16.42 19.58
N ILE A 23 -12.45 16.28 19.79
CA ILE A 23 -11.49 15.93 18.73
C ILE A 23 -11.69 14.44 18.41
N SER A 24 -12.51 14.17 17.40
CA SER A 24 -12.69 12.84 16.82
C SER A 24 -11.43 12.43 16.07
N LEU A 25 -10.44 11.89 16.79
CA LEU A 25 -9.31 11.19 16.18
C LEU A 25 -9.85 9.96 15.44
N LEU A 26 -10.00 10.08 14.12
CA LEU A 26 -10.25 8.97 13.22
C LEU A 26 -9.08 7.99 13.31
N ARG A 27 -9.20 7.00 14.21
CA ARG A 27 -8.28 5.87 14.22
C ARG A 27 -8.57 5.06 12.96
N PRO A 28 -7.64 4.99 11.99
CA PRO A 28 -7.88 4.21 10.78
C PRO A 28 -8.08 2.75 11.17
N ARG A 29 -9.05 2.12 10.51
CA ARG A 29 -9.54 0.77 10.80
C ARG A 29 -10.14 0.17 9.54
N GLY A 30 -9.93 -1.12 9.33
CA GLY A 30 -10.24 -1.84 8.11
C GLY A 30 -8.96 -2.17 7.33
N THR A 31 -9.15 -2.80 6.17
CA THR A 31 -8.10 -3.15 5.24
C THR A 31 -8.27 -2.34 3.96
N LEU A 32 -7.26 -1.58 3.56
CA LEU A 32 -7.26 -0.89 2.26
C LEU A 32 -6.43 -1.68 1.26
N TYR A 33 -6.94 -1.82 0.04
CA TYR A 33 -6.26 -2.47 -1.07
C TYR A 33 -6.07 -1.52 -2.25
N TRP A 34 -4.82 -1.27 -2.64
CA TRP A 34 -4.46 -0.59 -3.89
C TRP A 34 -3.97 -1.59 -4.94
N GLY A 35 -4.60 -1.57 -6.11
CA GLY A 35 -4.13 -2.31 -7.28
C GLY A 35 -2.82 -1.76 -7.86
N GLY A 36 -2.34 -2.39 -8.93
CA GLY A 36 -1.23 -1.88 -9.73
C GLY A 36 -1.60 -0.67 -10.58
N ALA A 37 -0.70 -0.31 -11.48
CA ALA A 37 -0.86 0.77 -12.46
C ALA A 37 -2.22 0.71 -13.20
N GLY A 38 -2.91 1.85 -13.29
CA GLY A 38 -4.29 1.90 -13.80
C GLY A 38 -5.26 1.29 -12.77
N LEU A 39 -5.50 2.04 -11.69
CA LEU A 39 -6.16 1.62 -10.45
C LEU A 39 -7.65 1.21 -10.57
N ASP A 40 -8.16 1.03 -11.80
CA ASP A 40 -9.54 0.65 -12.11
C ASP A 40 -9.62 -0.66 -12.95
N GLY A 41 -8.49 -1.37 -13.10
CA GLY A 41 -8.40 -2.59 -13.91
C GLY A 41 -9.39 -3.69 -13.50
N GLY A 42 -9.92 -4.43 -14.48
CA GLY A 42 -11.00 -5.42 -14.28
C GLY A 42 -10.72 -6.60 -13.33
N TYR A 43 -9.50 -6.72 -12.80
CA TYR A 43 -9.14 -7.65 -11.73
C TYR A 43 -9.48 -7.13 -10.33
N LEU A 44 -9.61 -5.81 -10.13
CA LEU A 44 -9.60 -5.19 -8.81
C LEU A 44 -10.81 -5.55 -7.97
N ARG A 45 -12.03 -5.42 -8.53
CA ARG A 45 -13.27 -5.85 -7.86
C ARG A 45 -13.26 -7.35 -7.53
N PRO A 46 -13.01 -8.27 -8.48
CA PRO A 46 -12.92 -9.70 -8.19
C PRO A 46 -11.85 -10.08 -7.14
N GLN A 47 -10.73 -9.35 -7.07
CA GLN A 47 -9.74 -9.55 -6.00
C GLN A 47 -10.25 -9.08 -4.63
N LEU A 48 -10.93 -7.92 -4.58
CA LEU A 48 -11.54 -7.42 -3.36
C LEU A 48 -12.63 -8.39 -2.85
N GLU A 49 -13.46 -8.91 -3.76
CA GLU A 49 -14.47 -9.93 -3.47
C GLU A 49 -13.81 -11.22 -2.94
N ALA A 50 -12.67 -11.64 -3.51
CA ALA A 50 -11.91 -12.79 -3.01
C ALA A 50 -11.35 -12.56 -1.60
N PHE A 51 -10.82 -11.36 -1.31
CA PHE A 51 -10.37 -10.96 0.03
C PHE A 51 -11.50 -10.98 1.05
N GLN A 52 -12.65 -10.38 0.72
CA GLN A 52 -13.84 -10.36 1.58
C GLN A 52 -14.37 -11.78 1.83
N THR A 53 -14.42 -12.62 0.79
CA THR A 53 -14.83 -14.03 0.87
C THR A 53 -13.90 -14.87 1.73
N ALA A 54 -12.59 -14.62 1.68
CA ALA A 54 -11.59 -15.31 2.49
C ALA A 54 -11.62 -14.92 3.99
N GLY A 55 -12.29 -13.82 4.35
CA GLY A 55 -12.49 -13.39 5.73
C GLY A 55 -12.18 -11.92 6.00
N LEU A 56 -11.59 -11.19 5.06
CA LEU A 56 -11.25 -9.76 5.20
C LEU A 56 -12.51 -8.89 4.98
N ARG A 57 -13.48 -9.02 5.88
CA ARG A 57 -14.83 -8.45 5.71
C ARG A 57 -14.84 -6.93 5.54
N HIS A 58 -13.90 -6.25 6.20
CA HIS A 58 -13.74 -4.80 6.15
C HIS A 58 -12.62 -4.39 5.18
N CYS A 59 -12.58 -5.01 4.00
CA CYS A 59 -11.63 -4.69 2.95
C CYS A 59 -12.26 -3.78 1.88
N PHE A 60 -11.59 -2.67 1.56
CA PHE A 60 -12.06 -1.63 0.64
C PHE A 60 -10.97 -1.30 -0.40
N VAL A 61 -11.36 -0.79 -1.56
CA VAL A 61 -10.40 -0.18 -2.50
C VAL A 61 -9.85 1.09 -1.87
N GLY A 62 -8.52 1.21 -1.84
CA GLY A 62 -7.85 2.46 -1.50
C GLY A 62 -7.99 3.46 -2.66
N LEU A 63 -8.65 4.59 -2.41
CA LEU A 63 -8.64 5.71 -3.35
C LEU A 63 -7.27 6.43 -3.33
N THR A 64 -7.02 7.26 -4.34
CA THR A 64 -5.81 8.09 -4.39
C THR A 64 -5.75 9.05 -3.21
N ASN A 65 -4.55 9.22 -2.68
CA ASN A 65 -4.24 10.00 -1.49
C ASN A 65 -3.74 11.40 -1.85
N THR A 66 -3.64 12.29 -0.86
CA THR A 66 -3.13 13.67 -1.03
C THR A 66 -1.71 13.71 -1.62
N GLY A 67 -0.82 12.80 -1.21
CA GLY A 67 0.55 12.73 -1.73
C GLY A 67 0.65 12.49 -3.24
N THR A 68 -0.33 11.80 -3.85
CA THR A 68 -0.39 11.67 -5.33
C THR A 68 -0.77 12.95 -6.07
N ALA A 69 -1.28 13.99 -5.39
CA ALA A 69 -1.60 15.28 -6.01
C ALA A 69 -0.34 16.06 -6.41
N ASP A 70 0.77 15.88 -5.68
CA ASP A 70 2.08 16.48 -5.99
C ASP A 70 2.82 15.77 -7.15
N TYR A 71 2.24 14.69 -7.68
CA TYR A 71 2.69 14.00 -8.90
C TYR A 71 1.65 14.13 -10.03
N PRO A 72 1.29 15.34 -10.50
CA PRO A 72 0.22 15.55 -11.48
C PRO A 72 0.64 15.12 -12.90
N GLY A 73 0.40 13.85 -13.23
CA GLY A 73 0.59 13.29 -14.58
C GLY A 73 0.01 11.87 -14.77
N LEU A 74 -0.83 11.41 -13.83
CA LEU A 74 -1.06 9.99 -13.56
C LEU A 74 -2.25 9.36 -14.33
N THR A 75 -2.32 9.54 -15.66
CA THR A 75 -3.30 8.81 -16.49
C THR A 75 -2.71 8.33 -17.81
N GLY A 76 -2.52 7.01 -17.96
CA GLY A 76 -2.54 6.40 -19.30
C GLY A 76 -1.73 5.12 -19.52
N THR A 77 -0.48 5.03 -19.05
CA THR A 77 0.42 3.95 -19.52
C THR A 77 1.18 3.20 -18.41
N PHE A 78 1.53 1.94 -18.71
CA PHE A 78 2.44 1.13 -17.91
C PHE A 78 3.82 1.79 -17.75
N ILE A 79 4.30 2.52 -18.77
CA ILE A 79 5.60 3.20 -18.76
C ILE A 79 5.59 4.36 -17.76
N ASP A 80 4.51 5.14 -17.73
CA ASP A 80 4.37 6.24 -16.76
C ASP A 80 4.31 5.70 -15.32
N ALA A 81 3.64 4.57 -15.10
CA ALA A 81 3.62 3.93 -13.78
C ALA A 81 4.96 3.29 -13.37
N VAL A 82 5.78 2.80 -14.31
CA VAL A 82 7.17 2.41 -14.02
C VAL A 82 8.01 3.64 -13.66
N ARG A 83 7.83 4.77 -14.36
CA ARG A 83 8.50 6.05 -14.05
C ARG A 83 8.07 6.64 -12.69
N SER A 84 6.78 6.63 -12.37
CA SER A 84 6.29 7.02 -11.04
C SER A 84 6.73 6.01 -9.98
N GLY A 85 6.79 4.72 -10.31
CA GLY A 85 7.36 3.68 -9.44
C GLY A 85 8.83 3.93 -9.12
N LEU A 86 9.61 4.50 -10.06
CA LEU A 86 10.99 4.92 -9.83
C LEU A 86 11.10 6.11 -8.87
N SER A 87 10.10 6.99 -8.76
CA SER A 87 10.14 8.12 -7.80
C SER A 87 9.59 7.75 -6.42
N ILE A 88 8.45 7.06 -6.33
CA ILE A 88 7.78 6.78 -5.04
C ILE A 88 8.27 5.51 -4.32
N ARG A 89 9.28 4.81 -4.88
CA ARG A 89 9.88 3.61 -4.26
C ARG A 89 10.84 3.88 -3.10
N PHE A 90 11.32 5.11 -2.99
CA PHE A 90 12.14 5.59 -1.87
C PHE A 90 11.23 6.13 -0.78
N GLN A 91 11.69 6.13 0.47
CA GLN A 91 10.91 6.67 1.58
C GLN A 91 10.60 8.15 1.35
N ASP A 92 9.32 8.52 1.36
CA ASP A 92 8.89 9.92 1.38
C ASP A 92 8.37 10.28 2.79
N ASP A 93 8.80 11.43 3.27
CA ASP A 93 8.44 11.94 4.59
C ASP A 93 7.20 12.84 4.58
N GLY A 94 6.55 13.05 3.43
CA GLY A 94 5.28 13.77 3.27
C GLY A 94 4.03 13.16 3.94
N GLU A 95 2.88 13.80 3.73
CA GLU A 95 1.58 13.40 4.28
C GLU A 95 0.76 12.53 3.30
N TRP A 96 0.67 11.24 3.61
CA TRP A 96 -0.01 10.24 2.79
C TRP A 96 -1.35 9.84 3.40
N THR A 97 -2.30 10.79 3.42
CA THR A 97 -3.59 10.65 4.11
C THR A 97 -4.62 9.83 3.32
N ILE A 98 -5.47 9.10 4.05
CA ILE A 98 -6.59 8.33 3.50
C ILE A 98 -7.89 9.14 3.66
N SER A 99 -8.64 9.30 2.57
CA SER A 99 -9.92 10.03 2.55
C SER A 99 -11.16 9.16 2.77
N SER A 100 -11.08 7.85 2.57
CA SER A 100 -12.23 6.92 2.64
C SER A 100 -11.80 5.45 2.84
N GLY A 101 -12.75 4.51 2.89
CA GLY A 101 -12.45 3.08 3.03
C GLY A 101 -12.07 2.63 4.45
N MET A 102 -12.56 3.34 5.47
CA MET A 102 -12.40 2.98 6.88
C MET A 102 -13.74 2.53 7.46
N SER A 103 -13.71 1.55 8.37
CA SER A 103 -14.88 1.03 9.08
C SER A 103 -14.61 0.98 10.59
N PRO A 104 -15.37 1.70 11.43
CA PRO A 104 -15.13 1.73 12.88
C PRO A 104 -15.36 0.37 13.57
N GLU A 105 -16.11 -0.53 12.93
CA GLU A 105 -16.34 -1.91 13.37
C GLU A 105 -15.09 -2.79 13.24
N ALA A 106 -14.15 -2.44 12.35
CA ALA A 106 -12.98 -3.26 12.08
C ALA A 106 -11.96 -3.22 13.22
N GLY A 107 -11.41 -4.39 13.57
CA GLY A 107 -10.51 -4.57 14.71
C GLY A 107 -9.02 -4.27 14.45
N GLN A 108 -8.63 -4.11 13.19
CA GLN A 108 -7.25 -3.89 12.73
C GLN A 108 -7.17 -2.70 11.77
N PHE A 109 -5.97 -2.17 11.55
CA PHE A 109 -5.64 -1.32 10.41
C PHE A 109 -4.61 -2.00 9.52
N ASN A 110 -5.05 -2.43 8.33
CA ASN A 110 -4.21 -3.16 7.38
C ASN A 110 -4.11 -2.40 6.05
N LEU A 111 -2.95 -2.51 5.40
CA LEU A 111 -2.64 -1.88 4.12
C LEU A 111 -2.10 -2.96 3.18
N ILE A 112 -2.78 -3.20 2.06
CA ILE A 112 -2.39 -4.15 1.03
C ILE A 112 -2.14 -3.35 -0.24
N GLY A 113 -1.04 -3.63 -0.93
CA GLY A 113 -0.80 -3.04 -2.23
C GLY A 113 -0.07 -3.99 -3.17
N TYR A 114 -0.42 -3.89 -4.45
CA TYR A 114 0.16 -4.70 -5.52
C TYR A 114 0.84 -3.82 -6.56
N SER A 115 2.04 -4.19 -7.02
CA SER A 115 2.81 -3.40 -8.01
C SER A 115 2.94 -1.94 -7.54
N TYR A 116 2.58 -0.95 -8.36
CA TYR A 116 2.51 0.47 -7.98
C TYR A 116 1.74 0.74 -6.67
N GLY A 117 0.59 0.07 -6.46
CA GLY A 117 -0.19 0.21 -5.23
C GLY A 117 0.53 -0.27 -3.97
N SER A 118 1.52 -1.15 -4.09
CA SER A 118 2.37 -1.55 -2.94
C SER A 118 3.20 -0.37 -2.42
N LEU A 119 3.60 0.55 -3.31
CA LEU A 119 4.33 1.75 -2.93
C LEU A 119 3.40 2.75 -2.25
N LEU A 120 2.17 2.93 -2.76
CA LEU A 120 1.14 3.73 -2.09
C LEU A 120 0.86 3.20 -0.67
N ALA A 121 0.66 1.88 -0.53
CA ALA A 121 0.46 1.23 0.76
C ALA A 121 1.67 1.44 1.70
N ALA A 122 2.90 1.37 1.18
CA ALA A 122 4.12 1.61 1.94
C ALA A 122 4.25 3.07 2.44
N GLN A 123 4.03 4.06 1.57
CA GLN A 123 4.08 5.48 1.95
C GLN A 123 2.98 5.84 2.95
N THR A 124 1.75 5.35 2.73
CA THR A 124 0.65 5.51 3.69
C THR A 124 0.97 4.84 5.03
N ALA A 125 1.55 3.63 5.03
CA ALA A 125 1.96 2.97 6.27
C ALA A 125 3.02 3.78 7.03
N TRP A 126 4.01 4.31 6.32
CA TRP A 126 5.08 5.13 6.88
C TRP A 126 4.55 6.45 7.47
N SER A 127 3.69 7.17 6.74
CA SER A 127 3.09 8.42 7.19
C SER A 127 2.20 8.23 8.42
N TYR A 128 1.29 7.25 8.41
CA TYR A 128 0.43 6.95 9.57
C TYR A 128 1.24 6.48 10.79
N ALA A 129 2.24 5.63 10.58
CA ALA A 129 3.04 5.09 11.68
C ALA A 129 3.93 6.17 12.33
N ARG A 130 4.53 7.09 11.55
CA ARG A 130 5.24 8.26 12.12
C ARG A 130 4.29 9.17 12.91
N ASN A 131 3.06 9.35 12.43
CA ASN A 131 2.00 10.10 13.11
C ASN A 131 1.34 9.35 14.29
N GLY A 132 1.95 8.26 14.78
CA GLY A 132 1.53 7.58 16.01
C GLY A 132 0.37 6.57 15.83
N HIS A 133 -0.09 6.33 14.61
CA HIS A 133 -1.15 5.36 14.32
C HIS A 133 -0.54 3.96 14.07
N PRO A 134 -0.88 2.92 14.86
CA PRO A 134 -0.41 1.57 14.59
C PRO A 134 -1.01 1.03 13.28
N VAL A 135 -0.15 0.51 12.40
CA VAL A 135 -0.50 -0.34 11.27
C VAL A 135 -0.30 -1.79 11.72
N ASP A 136 -1.35 -2.60 11.68
CA ASP A 136 -1.27 -4.01 12.07
C ASP A 136 -0.52 -4.83 11.01
N HIS A 137 -0.90 -4.68 9.74
CA HIS A 137 -0.24 -5.36 8.63
C HIS A 137 -0.03 -4.43 7.44
N LEU A 138 1.18 -4.45 6.88
CA LEU A 138 1.50 -3.94 5.55
C LEU A 138 1.85 -5.12 4.64
N VAL A 139 1.11 -5.30 3.54
CA VAL A 139 1.31 -6.39 2.58
C VAL A 139 1.75 -5.81 1.23
N LEU A 140 2.95 -6.21 0.79
CA LEU A 140 3.60 -5.72 -0.42
C LEU A 140 3.69 -6.85 -1.46
N VAL A 141 2.82 -6.83 -2.48
CA VAL A 141 2.75 -7.87 -3.51
C VAL A 141 3.43 -7.39 -4.80
N GLY A 142 4.45 -8.11 -5.29
CA GLY A 142 5.20 -7.72 -6.50
C GLY A 142 5.74 -6.29 -6.40
N SER A 143 6.34 -5.92 -5.27
CA SER A 143 6.67 -4.53 -4.96
C SER A 143 8.06 -4.13 -5.46
N PRO A 144 8.22 -3.03 -6.23
CA PRO A 144 9.53 -2.49 -6.61
C PRO A 144 10.10 -1.54 -5.56
N ILE A 145 9.70 -1.68 -4.28
CA ILE A 145 10.18 -0.84 -3.18
C ILE A 145 11.70 -0.96 -3.02
N ASP A 146 12.35 0.16 -2.68
CA ASP A 146 13.79 0.19 -2.39
C ASP A 146 14.16 -0.58 -1.10
N ALA A 147 15.41 -1.07 -1.03
CA ALA A 147 15.93 -1.86 0.08
C ALA A 147 15.92 -1.08 1.42
N ASP A 148 16.31 0.19 1.43
CA ASP A 148 16.39 1.00 2.64
C ASP A 148 14.99 1.37 3.14
N PHE A 149 14.07 1.72 2.23
CA PHE A 149 12.69 1.99 2.63
C PHE A 149 12.01 0.72 3.19
N LEU A 150 12.19 -0.43 2.54
CA LEU A 150 11.71 -1.72 3.06
C LEU A 150 12.31 -2.07 4.43
N ALA A 151 13.60 -1.76 4.64
CA ALA A 151 14.25 -1.96 5.94
C ALA A 151 13.68 -1.03 7.02
N ASN A 152 13.37 0.22 6.69
CA ASN A 152 12.79 1.19 7.62
C ASN A 152 11.35 0.81 8.01
N LEU A 153 10.52 0.39 7.04
CA LEU A 153 9.18 -0.14 7.31
C LEU A 153 9.21 -1.35 8.26
N LYS A 154 10.12 -2.31 8.03
CA LYS A 154 10.31 -3.50 8.88
C LYS A 154 10.83 -3.20 10.29
N LYS A 155 11.55 -2.08 10.47
CA LYS A 155 12.09 -1.64 11.77
C LYS A 155 11.12 -0.75 12.55
N HIS A 156 10.11 -0.16 11.90
CA HIS A 156 9.27 0.85 12.52
C HIS A 156 8.30 0.23 13.54
N ARG A 157 8.48 0.53 14.83
CA ARG A 157 7.73 -0.10 15.96
C ARG A 157 6.19 -0.06 15.88
N LEU A 158 5.63 0.85 15.09
CA LEU A 158 4.18 0.97 14.88
C LEU A 158 3.67 0.30 13.60
N ILE A 159 4.55 -0.25 12.75
CA ILE A 159 4.18 -1.15 11.64
C ILE A 159 4.44 -2.58 12.15
N ARG A 160 3.42 -3.23 12.69
CA ARG A 160 3.57 -4.44 13.51
C ARG A 160 4.02 -5.66 12.69
N ARG A 161 3.58 -5.76 11.44
CA ARG A 161 3.93 -6.84 10.50
C ARG A 161 4.09 -6.27 9.08
N VAL A 162 5.22 -6.56 8.44
CA VAL A 162 5.42 -6.33 7.00
C VAL A 162 5.53 -7.67 6.30
N VAL A 163 4.58 -7.96 5.42
CA VAL A 163 4.51 -9.17 4.59
C VAL A 163 4.96 -8.80 3.18
N VAL A 164 5.92 -9.54 2.64
CA VAL A 164 6.39 -9.39 1.26
C VAL A 164 5.98 -10.64 0.47
N ILE A 165 5.29 -10.43 -0.65
CA ILE A 165 4.88 -11.48 -1.58
C ILE A 165 5.50 -11.19 -2.95
N ASP A 166 6.74 -11.62 -3.13
CA ASP A 166 7.39 -11.63 -4.45
C ASP A 166 6.68 -12.61 -5.40
N LEU A 167 6.73 -12.31 -6.70
CA LEU A 167 6.09 -13.11 -7.75
C LEU A 167 7.13 -13.81 -8.66
N ARG A 168 8.37 -13.96 -8.18
CA ARG A 168 9.52 -14.54 -8.91
C ARG A 168 9.24 -15.96 -9.42
N GLN A 169 8.49 -16.76 -8.66
CA GLN A 169 8.00 -18.10 -9.03
C GLN A 169 7.06 -18.10 -10.27
N TYR A 170 6.48 -16.96 -10.61
CA TYR A 170 5.68 -16.76 -11.82
C TYR A 170 6.46 -16.06 -12.95
N GLY A 171 7.74 -15.76 -12.72
CA GLY A 171 8.63 -15.08 -13.67
C GLY A 171 8.65 -13.55 -13.53
N ASP A 172 8.22 -12.97 -12.40
CA ASP A 172 8.31 -11.53 -12.19
C ASP A 172 9.77 -11.09 -11.97
N PRO A 173 10.31 -10.14 -12.75
CA PRO A 173 11.62 -9.55 -12.48
C PRO A 173 11.59 -8.53 -11.34
N ILE A 174 10.41 -8.03 -10.93
CA ILE A 174 10.25 -7.14 -9.78
C ILE A 174 10.20 -7.93 -8.48
N TYR A 175 10.94 -7.45 -7.47
CA TYR A 175 10.94 -8.00 -6.12
C TYR A 175 11.25 -6.92 -5.07
N ALA A 176 10.78 -7.11 -3.85
CA ALA A 176 10.89 -6.07 -2.82
C ALA A 176 12.32 -5.94 -2.30
N GLY A 177 12.86 -4.72 -2.30
CA GLY A 177 14.25 -4.44 -1.96
C GLY A 177 15.23 -4.62 -3.12
N MET A 178 14.75 -4.74 -4.36
CA MET A 178 15.59 -4.65 -5.55
C MET A 178 16.23 -3.25 -5.68
N SER A 179 17.32 -3.13 -6.44
CA SER A 179 17.93 -1.84 -6.78
C SER A 179 17.18 -1.09 -7.91
N GLU A 180 17.62 0.13 -8.23
CA GLU A 180 17.17 0.84 -9.44
C GLU A 180 17.67 0.18 -10.74
N THR A 181 18.93 -0.26 -10.76
CA THR A 181 19.54 -0.89 -11.94
C THR A 181 18.86 -2.21 -12.29
N GLU A 182 18.47 -3.01 -11.30
CA GLU A 182 17.68 -4.23 -11.51
C GLU A 182 16.27 -3.95 -12.04
N LEU A 183 15.61 -2.88 -11.55
CA LEU A 183 14.28 -2.50 -12.03
C LEU A 183 14.33 -2.06 -13.51
N LEU A 184 15.35 -1.28 -13.88
CA LEU A 184 15.60 -0.88 -15.27
C LEU A 184 15.97 -2.10 -16.15
N ALA A 185 16.79 -3.02 -15.64
CA ALA A 185 17.12 -4.26 -16.35
C ALA A 185 15.89 -5.19 -16.55
N GLY A 186 14.93 -5.17 -15.62
CA GLY A 186 13.66 -5.90 -15.73
C GLY A 186 12.68 -5.30 -16.76
N ALA A 187 12.83 -4.03 -17.13
CA ALA A 187 11.84 -3.30 -17.94
C ALA A 187 11.50 -3.95 -19.30
N PRO A 188 12.45 -4.51 -20.08
CA PRO A 188 12.13 -5.22 -21.33
C PRO A 188 11.31 -6.49 -21.11
N GLN A 189 11.58 -7.23 -20.02
CA GLN A 189 10.82 -8.42 -19.64
C GLN A 189 9.41 -8.05 -19.20
N LEU A 190 9.25 -6.99 -18.41
CA LEU A 190 7.94 -6.46 -18.01
C LEU A 190 7.12 -6.04 -19.23
N ALA A 191 7.70 -5.29 -20.17
CA ALA A 191 7.02 -4.88 -21.41
C ALA A 191 6.55 -6.08 -22.24
N LYS A 192 7.36 -7.15 -22.33
CA LYS A 192 6.99 -8.41 -22.99
C LYS A 192 5.85 -9.13 -22.27
N GLN A 193 5.89 -9.24 -20.94
CA GLN A 193 4.83 -9.87 -20.13
C GLN A 193 3.52 -9.07 -20.19
N PHE A 194 3.61 -7.74 -20.25
CA PHE A 194 2.46 -6.86 -20.45
C PHE A 194 1.81 -7.12 -21.81
N ALA A 195 2.58 -7.00 -22.89
CA ALA A 195 2.11 -7.20 -24.26
C ALA A 195 1.58 -8.62 -24.54
N ALA A 196 2.08 -9.63 -23.80
CA ALA A 196 1.60 -11.01 -23.94
C ALA A 196 0.17 -11.23 -23.42
N GLY A 197 -0.30 -10.44 -22.43
CA GLY A 197 -1.67 -10.56 -21.89
C GLY A 197 -1.99 -11.84 -21.10
N LYS A 198 -1.00 -12.69 -20.80
CA LYS A 198 -1.21 -14.08 -20.34
C LYS A 198 -1.43 -14.29 -18.83
N GLY A 199 -1.34 -13.23 -18.03
CA GLY A 199 -1.29 -13.37 -16.56
C GLY A 199 -0.05 -14.14 -16.12
N GLU A 200 1.13 -13.66 -16.52
CA GLU A 200 2.44 -14.22 -16.19
C GLU A 200 3.35 -13.14 -15.58
N GLY A 201 4.39 -13.57 -14.87
CA GLY A 201 5.34 -12.71 -14.17
C GLY A 201 4.68 -11.65 -13.32
N HIS A 202 5.04 -10.38 -13.55
CA HIS A 202 4.50 -9.27 -12.78
C HIS A 202 2.98 -9.18 -12.81
N PHE A 203 2.37 -9.52 -13.95
CA PHE A 203 0.93 -9.39 -14.21
C PHE A 203 0.12 -10.63 -13.82
N TYR A 204 0.71 -11.57 -13.06
CA TYR A 204 0.09 -12.85 -12.69
C TYR A 204 -1.31 -12.74 -12.07
N TYR A 205 -1.56 -11.65 -11.33
CA TYR A 205 -2.85 -11.32 -10.73
C TYR A 205 -3.63 -10.21 -11.49
N ALA A 206 -2.98 -9.40 -12.32
CA ALA A 206 -3.59 -8.26 -13.01
C ALA A 206 -4.33 -8.64 -14.30
N HIS A 207 -3.73 -9.48 -15.15
CA HIS A 207 -4.37 -9.90 -16.39
C HIS A 207 -5.40 -10.98 -16.09
N VAL A 208 -6.66 -10.66 -16.39
CA VAL A 208 -7.80 -11.55 -16.15
C VAL A 208 -7.76 -12.69 -17.16
N VAL A 209 -7.48 -13.90 -16.67
CA VAL A 209 -7.47 -15.16 -17.42
C VAL A 209 -8.40 -16.17 -16.74
N LYS A 210 -8.70 -17.28 -17.41
CA LYS A 210 -9.60 -18.33 -16.89
C LYS A 210 -9.26 -18.82 -15.47
N ASP A 211 -7.98 -18.84 -15.12
CA ASP A 211 -7.47 -19.31 -13.82
C ASP A 211 -7.47 -18.21 -12.72
N SER A 212 -7.71 -16.93 -13.08
CA SER A 212 -7.59 -15.81 -12.15
C SER A 212 -8.43 -15.93 -10.86
N PRO A 213 -9.69 -16.38 -10.87
CA PRO A 213 -10.47 -16.55 -9.64
C PRO A 213 -9.79 -17.48 -8.61
N ARG A 214 -9.18 -18.58 -9.06
CA ARG A 214 -8.44 -19.51 -8.20
C ARG A 214 -7.17 -18.86 -7.65
N ARG A 215 -6.46 -18.09 -8.47
CA ARG A 215 -5.24 -17.35 -8.08
C ARG A 215 -5.56 -16.30 -7.01
N TRP A 216 -6.61 -15.51 -7.21
CA TRP A 216 -7.05 -14.48 -6.27
C TRP A 216 -7.52 -15.08 -4.94
N ALA A 217 -8.28 -16.19 -4.97
CA ALA A 217 -8.65 -16.92 -3.76
C ALA A 217 -7.42 -17.47 -3.00
N SER A 218 -6.42 -18.00 -3.72
CA SER A 218 -5.16 -18.47 -3.11
C SER A 218 -4.35 -17.33 -2.48
N LEU A 219 -4.27 -16.17 -3.13
CA LEU A 219 -3.63 -14.98 -2.57
C LEU A 219 -4.38 -14.49 -1.32
N ALA A 220 -5.71 -14.47 -1.37
CA ALA A 220 -6.55 -14.08 -0.24
C ALA A 220 -6.34 -14.99 0.97
N GLN A 221 -6.29 -16.31 0.77
CA GLN A 221 -5.98 -17.27 1.83
C GLN A 221 -4.58 -17.09 2.40
N GLN A 222 -3.57 -16.84 1.55
CA GLN A 222 -2.19 -16.55 2.00
C GLN A 222 -2.15 -15.30 2.88
N ILE A 223 -2.87 -14.24 2.51
CA ILE A 223 -2.92 -12.99 3.27
C ILE A 223 -3.67 -13.17 4.60
N VAL A 224 -4.82 -13.86 4.62
CA VAL A 224 -5.55 -14.16 5.86
C VAL A 224 -4.71 -15.03 6.81
N ALA A 225 -3.91 -15.96 6.29
CA ALA A 225 -3.01 -16.80 7.09
C ALA A 225 -1.91 -16.01 7.83
N GLU A 226 -1.56 -14.80 7.39
CA GLU A 226 -0.66 -13.89 8.12
C GLU A 226 -1.33 -13.17 9.31
N GLY A 227 -2.65 -13.32 9.48
CA GLY A 227 -3.40 -12.77 10.64
C GLY A 227 -4.26 -11.53 10.34
N LEU A 228 -4.46 -11.19 9.07
CA LEU A 228 -5.37 -10.12 8.64
C LEU A 228 -6.85 -10.55 8.77
N LYS A 229 -7.72 -9.60 9.17
CA LYS A 229 -9.18 -9.78 9.35
C LYS A 229 -9.95 -8.47 9.14
#